data_AF-A0A7Y4RHI4-F1
#
_entry.id   AF-A0A7Y4RHI4-F1
#
_cell.length_a   1.000
_cell.length_b   1.000
_cell.length_c   1.000
_cell.angle_alpha   90.00
_cell.angle_beta   90.00
_cell.angle_gamma   90.00
#
_symmetry.space_group_name_H-M   'P 1'
#
loop_
_entity.id
_entity.type
_entity.pdbx_description
1 polymer ?
#
loop_
_entity_poly.entity_id
_entity_poly.type
_entity_poly.pdbx_seq_one_letter_code
_entity_poly.pdbx_strand_id
1 'polypeptide(L)'
;MQKTSSSPAYVGFGMLTPVYIMALDKLPKHNTGAIVHQVSEYVYDDAAIIACNLRQWGISTGMIGTAVGDDLLGHYVADTLEEMGVQGKVRFTKKYKTPLEVNVSDRLGARTYFWQRSPEILSTLDTADLSMLKGAKLMYVDWYDGDHIIRAMNEARRHNVPVFLNLEHGHNDPAIMEKFASRATICQAVTDAAQIGKKGAMLSVAKKLLKAGIKTAIITMASQGCMVVQDDEIVRIYAPKVKAVDGSGAGATFSSGFIYAHLKKWSLEESVRFAIAAASLKVTHSGLKMFPVKEIKTLASTLRVDRMVYRDNRFFEINKLISQAQGSPLVRESKKFAEKLLSKKKPQNRRKIKKSMVG
;
A
#
# COMPACT_ATOMS: atom_id res chain seq x y z
N MET A 1 -5.09 -2.50 -36.79
CA MET A 1 -3.93 -1.94 -36.05
C MET A 1 -4.05 -2.33 -34.58
N GLN A 2 -3.29 -3.33 -34.13
CA GLN A 2 -3.19 -3.63 -32.69
C GLN A 2 -2.51 -2.43 -32.02
N LYS A 3 -3.24 -1.69 -31.18
CA LYS A 3 -2.62 -0.75 -30.24
C LYS A 3 -1.62 -1.58 -29.43
N THR A 4 -0.33 -1.33 -29.63
CA THR A 4 0.70 -1.82 -28.72
C THR A 4 0.38 -1.22 -27.36
N SER A 5 -0.32 -1.99 -26.52
CA SER A 5 -0.67 -1.59 -25.16
C SER A 5 0.65 -1.31 -24.44
N SER A 6 0.90 -0.05 -24.09
CA SER A 6 2.08 0.32 -23.33
C SER A 6 2.10 -0.47 -22.03
N SER A 7 3.26 -1.07 -21.67
CA SER A 7 3.42 -1.81 -20.41
C SER A 7 2.85 -1.01 -19.23
N PRO A 8 2.10 -1.64 -18.32
CA PRO A 8 1.45 -0.94 -17.23
C PRO A 8 2.51 -0.39 -16.25
N ALA A 9 2.21 0.74 -15.61
CA ALA A 9 3.13 1.33 -14.63
C ALA A 9 3.19 0.48 -13.35
N TYR A 10 2.05 -0.06 -12.93
CA TYR A 10 1.91 -0.97 -11.80
C TYR A 10 1.49 -2.36 -12.29
N VAL A 11 2.09 -3.41 -11.73
CA VAL A 11 1.63 -4.79 -11.89
C VAL A 11 1.35 -5.38 -10.50
N GLY A 12 0.09 -5.76 -10.25
CA GLY A 12 -0.27 -6.57 -9.11
C GLY A 12 -0.04 -8.04 -9.43
N PHE A 13 0.51 -8.80 -8.48
CA PHE A 13 0.63 -10.25 -8.57
C PHE A 13 0.06 -10.87 -7.31
N GLY A 14 -0.92 -11.76 -7.46
CA GLY A 14 -1.49 -12.48 -6.33
C GLY A 14 -2.89 -13.04 -6.55
N MET A 15 -3.55 -13.37 -5.45
CA MET A 15 -4.91 -13.92 -5.46
C MET A 15 -5.95 -12.97 -6.11
N LEU A 16 -6.90 -13.57 -6.83
CA LEU A 16 -8.12 -12.91 -7.31
C LEU A 16 -9.34 -13.54 -6.65
N THR A 17 -10.16 -12.70 -6.02
CA THR A 17 -11.42 -13.10 -5.40
C THR A 17 -12.41 -11.94 -5.43
N PRO A 18 -13.72 -12.17 -5.62
CA PRO A 18 -14.72 -11.22 -5.21
C PRO A 18 -14.87 -11.20 -3.67
N VAL A 19 -15.46 -10.13 -3.17
CA VAL A 19 -15.89 -10.01 -1.77
C VAL A 19 -17.34 -9.53 -1.68
N TYR A 20 -18.07 -10.01 -0.68
CA TYR A 20 -19.26 -9.33 -0.16
C TYR A 20 -18.93 -8.58 1.12
N ILE A 21 -19.07 -7.26 1.10
CA ILE A 21 -18.96 -6.41 2.29
C ILE A 21 -20.37 -6.18 2.85
N MET A 22 -20.65 -6.78 4.00
CA MET A 22 -21.89 -6.66 4.76
C MET A 22 -21.71 -5.62 5.87
N ALA A 23 -22.52 -4.56 5.84
CA ALA A 23 -22.56 -3.56 6.90
C ALA A 23 -23.65 -3.89 7.92
N LEU A 24 -23.26 -3.93 9.19
CA LEU A 24 -24.15 -4.18 10.31
C LEU A 24 -23.86 -3.25 11.49
N ASP A 25 -24.77 -3.20 12.47
CA ASP A 25 -24.57 -2.32 13.63
C ASP A 25 -23.55 -2.87 14.62
N LYS A 26 -23.63 -4.18 14.87
CA LYS A 26 -22.76 -4.93 15.77
C LYS A 26 -22.79 -6.41 15.39
N LEU A 27 -21.64 -7.08 15.46
CA LEU A 27 -21.57 -8.52 15.24
C LEU A 27 -22.55 -9.25 16.18
N PRO A 28 -23.32 -10.24 15.68
CA PRO A 28 -24.20 -11.01 16.51
C PRO A 28 -23.39 -11.82 17.54
N LYS A 29 -24.02 -12.13 18.67
CA LYS A 29 -23.45 -13.11 19.61
C LYS A 29 -23.46 -14.50 18.95
N HIS A 30 -22.61 -15.40 19.44
CA HIS A 30 -22.63 -16.80 19.03
C HIS A 30 -24.06 -17.39 19.10
N ASN A 31 -24.48 -18.14 18.08
CA ASN A 31 -25.83 -18.69 17.91
C ASN A 31 -26.98 -17.64 17.85
N THR A 32 -26.71 -16.43 17.36
CA THR A 32 -27.74 -15.39 17.12
C THR A 32 -27.59 -14.74 15.74
N GLY A 33 -28.57 -13.92 15.32
CA GLY A 33 -28.55 -13.18 14.06
C GLY A 33 -28.39 -11.66 14.23
N ALA A 34 -28.10 -10.96 13.13
CA ALA A 34 -28.04 -9.50 13.05
C ALA A 34 -28.68 -9.02 11.73
N ILE A 35 -29.20 -7.80 11.73
CA ILE A 35 -29.72 -7.15 10.52
C ILE A 35 -28.55 -6.66 9.67
N VAL A 36 -28.56 -7.01 8.38
CA VAL A 36 -27.62 -6.47 7.38
C VAL A 36 -28.29 -5.28 6.72
N HIS A 37 -27.68 -4.11 6.85
CA HIS A 37 -28.23 -2.85 6.31
C HIS A 37 -27.82 -2.62 4.86
N GLN A 38 -26.68 -3.16 4.47
CA GLN A 38 -26.12 -3.01 3.14
C GLN A 38 -25.23 -4.22 2.82
N VAL A 39 -25.33 -4.72 1.59
CA VAL A 39 -24.38 -5.66 0.99
C VAL A 39 -23.78 -4.97 -0.23
N SER A 40 -22.48 -5.09 -0.42
CA SER A 40 -21.80 -4.55 -1.60
C SER A 40 -20.76 -5.53 -2.09
N GLU A 41 -20.73 -5.70 -3.40
CA GLU A 41 -19.84 -6.63 -4.09
C GLU A 41 -18.68 -5.88 -4.74
N TYR A 42 -17.47 -6.41 -4.60
CA TYR A 42 -16.27 -5.84 -5.21
C TYR A 42 -15.29 -6.93 -5.62
N VAL A 43 -14.45 -6.63 -6.62
CA VAL A 43 -13.18 -7.34 -6.79
C VAL A 43 -12.26 -7.01 -5.61
N TYR A 44 -11.63 -8.02 -5.04
CA TYR A 44 -10.92 -7.96 -3.78
C TYR A 44 -9.54 -8.62 -3.86
N ASP A 45 -8.90 -8.66 -2.70
CA ASP A 45 -7.48 -8.91 -2.48
C ASP A 45 -6.58 -7.71 -2.76
N ASP A 46 -5.48 -7.58 -2.02
CA ASP A 46 -4.71 -6.34 -1.92
C ASP A 46 -4.20 -5.88 -3.29
N ALA A 47 -3.63 -6.81 -4.07
CA ALA A 47 -3.06 -6.53 -5.38
C ALA A 47 -4.12 -5.99 -6.38
N ALA A 48 -5.33 -6.54 -6.35
CA ALA A 48 -6.43 -6.14 -7.22
C ALA A 48 -7.08 -4.82 -6.77
N ILE A 49 -7.28 -4.63 -5.45
CA ILE A 49 -7.74 -3.36 -4.88
C ILE A 49 -6.80 -2.23 -5.28
N ILE A 50 -5.49 -2.44 -5.19
CA ILE A 50 -4.49 -1.46 -5.60
C ILE A 50 -4.60 -1.18 -7.10
N ALA A 51 -4.74 -2.21 -7.94
CA ALA A 51 -4.90 -2.04 -9.38
C ALA A 51 -6.10 -1.13 -9.69
N CYS A 52 -7.26 -1.41 -9.11
CA CYS A 52 -8.51 -0.66 -9.32
C CYS A 52 -8.42 0.79 -8.78
N ASN A 53 -7.83 1.00 -7.60
CA ASN A 53 -7.64 2.33 -7.02
C ASN A 53 -6.74 3.20 -7.89
N LEU A 54 -5.64 2.62 -8.38
CA LEU A 54 -4.70 3.31 -9.27
C LEU A 54 -5.33 3.64 -10.62
N ARG A 55 -6.18 2.77 -11.19
CA ARG A 55 -6.97 3.07 -12.39
C ARG A 55 -7.89 4.27 -12.19
N GLN A 56 -8.61 4.30 -11.07
CA GLN A 56 -9.47 5.45 -10.70
C GLN A 56 -8.67 6.77 -10.56
N TRP A 57 -7.36 6.68 -10.26
CA TRP A 57 -6.45 7.84 -10.22
C TRP A 57 -5.63 8.05 -11.50
N GLY A 58 -5.98 7.37 -12.60
CA GLY A 58 -5.39 7.57 -13.92
C GLY A 58 -3.98 6.98 -14.09
N ILE A 59 -3.60 5.98 -13.29
CA ILE A 59 -2.37 5.21 -13.47
C ILE A 59 -2.68 3.94 -14.28
N SER A 60 -1.85 3.64 -15.28
CA SER A 60 -1.97 2.37 -16.01
C SER A 60 -1.55 1.21 -15.12
N THR A 61 -2.43 0.22 -14.98
CA THR A 61 -2.20 -0.96 -14.15
C THR A 61 -2.40 -2.23 -14.94
N GLY A 62 -1.78 -3.30 -14.44
CA GLY A 62 -2.14 -4.65 -14.84
C GLY A 62 -2.14 -5.60 -13.64
N MET A 63 -2.70 -6.77 -13.85
CA MET A 63 -2.90 -7.80 -12.84
C MET A 63 -2.48 -9.15 -13.39
N ILE A 64 -1.65 -9.85 -12.64
CA ILE A 64 -1.29 -11.25 -12.86
C ILE A 64 -1.88 -12.03 -11.68
N GLY A 65 -3.07 -12.57 -11.90
CA GLY A 65 -3.87 -13.21 -10.86
C GLY A 65 -3.77 -14.74 -10.82
N THR A 66 -4.28 -15.33 -9.73
CA THR A 66 -4.72 -16.74 -9.74
C THR A 66 -5.75 -16.97 -10.86
N ALA A 67 -5.91 -18.22 -11.28
CA ALA A 67 -7.07 -18.56 -12.08
C ALA A 67 -8.33 -18.51 -11.19
N VAL A 68 -9.44 -18.07 -11.77
CA VAL A 68 -10.77 -18.10 -11.15
C VAL A 68 -11.57 -19.28 -11.70
N GLY A 69 -12.63 -19.67 -11.01
CA GLY A 69 -13.57 -20.66 -11.52
C GLY A 69 -14.25 -20.15 -12.80
N ASP A 70 -14.55 -21.05 -13.74
CA ASP A 70 -15.43 -20.79 -14.88
C ASP A 70 -16.89 -20.77 -14.41
N ASP A 71 -17.21 -19.79 -13.57
CA ASP A 71 -18.49 -19.59 -12.89
C ASP A 71 -18.85 -18.10 -12.80
N LEU A 72 -20.07 -17.80 -12.33
CA LEU A 72 -20.59 -16.43 -12.26
C LEU A 72 -19.65 -15.46 -11.52
N LEU A 73 -19.04 -15.92 -10.43
CA LEU A 73 -18.12 -15.10 -9.63
C LEU A 73 -16.79 -14.86 -10.34
N GLY A 74 -16.28 -15.86 -11.06
CA GLY A 74 -15.06 -15.71 -11.85
C GLY A 74 -15.24 -14.76 -13.03
N HIS A 75 -16.39 -14.88 -13.73
CA HIS A 75 -16.74 -13.96 -14.81
C HIS A 75 -16.97 -12.54 -14.27
N TYR A 76 -17.64 -12.37 -13.13
CA TYR A 76 -17.75 -11.07 -12.46
C TYR A 76 -16.39 -10.41 -12.19
N VAL A 77 -15.40 -11.17 -11.69
CA VAL A 77 -14.04 -10.65 -11.46
C VAL A 77 -13.39 -10.21 -12.77
N ALA A 78 -13.50 -11.04 -13.82
CA ALA A 78 -12.91 -10.74 -15.12
C ALA A 78 -13.52 -9.49 -15.75
N ASP A 79 -14.85 -9.43 -15.80
CA ASP A 79 -15.60 -8.31 -16.38
C ASP A 79 -15.29 -7.01 -15.64
N THR A 80 -15.28 -7.04 -14.30
CA THR A 80 -14.98 -5.85 -13.48
C THR A 80 -13.56 -5.33 -13.73
N LEU A 81 -12.56 -6.22 -13.83
CA LEU A 81 -11.18 -5.80 -14.12
C LEU A 81 -11.04 -5.22 -15.53
N GLU A 82 -11.74 -5.80 -16.51
CA GLU A 82 -11.77 -5.30 -17.89
C GLU A 82 -12.46 -3.94 -17.99
N GLU A 83 -13.62 -3.76 -17.36
CA GLU A 83 -14.36 -2.49 -17.30
C GLU A 83 -13.54 -1.37 -16.63
N MET A 84 -12.77 -1.71 -15.58
CA MET A 84 -11.82 -0.77 -14.95
C MET A 84 -10.60 -0.46 -15.84
N GLY A 85 -10.40 -1.22 -16.91
CA GLY A 85 -9.25 -1.14 -17.81
C GLY A 85 -7.95 -1.61 -17.18
N VAL A 86 -8.00 -2.55 -16.25
CA VAL A 86 -6.83 -3.24 -15.70
C VAL A 86 -6.31 -4.21 -16.77
N GLN A 87 -5.04 -4.09 -17.12
CA GLN A 87 -4.43 -4.97 -18.13
C GLN A 87 -4.19 -6.38 -17.59
N GLY A 88 -4.27 -7.38 -18.45
CA GLY A 88 -4.04 -8.78 -18.10
C GLY A 88 -5.27 -9.63 -18.28
N LYS A 89 -5.10 -10.84 -18.81
CA LYS A 89 -6.21 -11.74 -19.05
C LYS A 89 -6.45 -12.60 -17.81
N VAL A 90 -7.66 -12.54 -17.26
CA VAL A 90 -8.10 -13.47 -16.22
C VAL A 90 -8.15 -14.89 -16.79
N ARG A 91 -7.59 -15.85 -16.04
CA ARG A 91 -7.55 -17.26 -16.42
C ARG A 91 -8.70 -17.98 -15.74
N PHE A 92 -9.39 -18.85 -16.46
CA PHE A 92 -10.52 -19.62 -15.96
C PHE A 92 -10.18 -21.10 -15.79
N THR A 93 -10.82 -21.77 -14.84
CA THR A 93 -10.67 -23.21 -14.62
C THR A 93 -11.98 -23.86 -14.21
N LYS A 94 -12.19 -25.12 -14.60
CA LYS A 94 -13.32 -25.96 -14.15
C LYS A 94 -12.98 -26.83 -12.94
N LYS A 95 -11.73 -26.76 -12.44
CA LYS A 95 -11.24 -27.62 -11.35
C LYS A 95 -11.79 -27.23 -9.97
N TYR A 96 -12.14 -25.96 -9.78
CA TYR A 96 -12.69 -25.43 -8.54
C TYR A 96 -13.62 -24.25 -8.84
N LYS A 97 -14.42 -23.87 -7.85
CA LYS A 97 -15.24 -22.65 -7.90
C LYS A 97 -14.41 -21.44 -7.47
N THR A 98 -14.73 -20.27 -8.00
CA THR A 98 -14.15 -19.01 -7.54
C THR A 98 -14.45 -18.83 -6.05
N PRO A 99 -13.43 -18.68 -5.19
CA PRO A 99 -13.65 -18.38 -3.77
C PRO A 99 -14.44 -17.10 -3.59
N LEU A 100 -15.24 -17.03 -2.54
CA LEU A 100 -15.91 -15.81 -2.13
C LEU A 100 -15.35 -15.38 -0.78
N GLU A 101 -14.82 -14.17 -0.70
CA GLU A 101 -14.54 -13.53 0.58
C GLU A 101 -15.82 -12.88 1.12
N VAL A 102 -16.02 -12.93 2.43
CA VAL A 102 -17.13 -12.23 3.08
C VAL A 102 -16.57 -11.38 4.20
N ASN A 103 -16.79 -10.07 4.09
CA ASN A 103 -16.33 -9.09 5.05
C ASN A 103 -17.52 -8.47 5.77
N VAL A 104 -17.43 -8.42 7.08
CA VAL A 104 -18.46 -7.90 7.96
C VAL A 104 -17.90 -6.69 8.66
N SER A 105 -18.48 -5.54 8.36
CA SER A 105 -18.09 -4.25 8.93
C SER A 105 -19.14 -3.80 9.93
N ASP A 106 -18.69 -3.40 11.13
CA ASP A 106 -19.56 -2.88 12.18
C ASP A 106 -19.37 -1.38 12.42
N ARG A 107 -20.24 -0.77 13.23
CA ARG A 107 -20.17 0.68 13.54
C ARG A 107 -18.89 1.10 14.29
N LEU A 108 -18.08 0.17 14.77
CA LEU A 108 -16.77 0.47 15.36
C LEU A 108 -15.69 0.60 14.28
N GLY A 109 -16.02 0.35 13.01
CA GLY A 109 -15.10 0.34 11.89
C GLY A 109 -14.19 -0.89 11.87
N ALA A 110 -14.46 -1.88 12.72
CA ALA A 110 -13.79 -3.17 12.69
C ALA A 110 -14.26 -3.98 11.48
N ARG A 111 -13.38 -4.82 10.95
CA ARG A 111 -13.71 -5.81 9.93
C ARG A 111 -13.48 -7.21 10.46
N THR A 112 -14.48 -8.07 10.31
CA THR A 112 -14.32 -9.53 10.43
C THR A 112 -14.44 -10.12 9.05
N TYR A 113 -13.50 -10.97 8.66
CA TYR A 113 -13.41 -11.47 7.30
C TYR A 113 -13.34 -13.00 7.28
N PHE A 114 -14.03 -13.58 6.31
CA PHE A 114 -14.07 -15.01 6.04
C PHE A 114 -13.53 -15.22 4.64
N TRP A 115 -12.46 -16.01 4.51
CA TRP A 115 -11.70 -16.14 3.28
C TRP A 115 -11.41 -17.61 2.99
N GLN A 116 -11.14 -17.90 1.72
CA GLN A 116 -10.71 -19.22 1.27
C GLN A 116 -9.53 -19.06 0.29
N ARG A 117 -8.39 -19.63 0.67
CA ARG A 117 -7.17 -19.62 -0.15
C ARG A 117 -6.57 -21.02 -0.14
N SER A 118 -6.99 -21.85 -1.10
CA SER A 118 -6.57 -23.26 -1.17
C SER A 118 -5.25 -23.42 -1.91
N PRO A 119 -4.46 -24.47 -1.62
CA PRO A 119 -3.23 -24.75 -2.36
C PRO A 119 -3.44 -24.90 -3.87
N GLU A 120 -4.56 -25.50 -4.29
CA GLU A 120 -4.90 -25.69 -5.70
C GLU A 120 -5.05 -24.34 -6.42
N ILE A 121 -5.70 -23.37 -5.78
CA ILE A 121 -5.89 -22.02 -6.33
C ILE A 121 -4.55 -21.30 -6.42
N LEU A 122 -3.78 -21.29 -5.33
CA LEU A 122 -2.50 -20.60 -5.28
C LEU A 122 -1.49 -21.16 -6.28
N SER A 123 -1.45 -22.48 -6.48
CA SER A 123 -0.56 -23.13 -7.45
C SER A 123 -0.75 -22.63 -8.89
N THR A 124 -1.90 -22.04 -9.21
CA THR A 124 -2.11 -21.44 -10.54
C THR A 124 -1.21 -20.23 -10.80
N LEU A 125 -0.71 -19.56 -9.77
CA LEU A 125 0.28 -18.48 -9.88
C LEU A 125 1.64 -18.99 -10.40
N ASP A 126 1.98 -20.26 -10.16
CA ASP A 126 3.28 -20.86 -10.53
C ASP A 126 3.46 -21.03 -12.04
N THR A 127 2.37 -20.93 -12.80
CA THR A 127 2.33 -21.06 -14.25
C THR A 127 1.81 -19.80 -14.96
N ALA A 128 1.52 -18.73 -14.21
CA ALA A 128 1.05 -17.47 -14.79
C ALA A 128 2.08 -16.87 -15.77
N ASP A 129 1.61 -16.19 -16.82
CA ASP A 129 2.48 -15.41 -17.70
C ASP A 129 2.98 -14.15 -16.97
N LEU A 130 4.30 -13.97 -16.95
CA LEU A 130 4.96 -12.85 -16.28
C LEU A 130 5.44 -11.76 -17.26
N SER A 131 5.15 -11.91 -18.56
CA SER A 131 5.61 -11.01 -19.63
C SER A 131 5.30 -9.53 -19.36
N MET A 132 4.18 -9.25 -18.69
CA MET A 132 3.74 -7.90 -18.31
C MET A 132 4.70 -7.18 -17.35
N LEU A 133 5.51 -7.91 -16.57
CA LEU A 133 6.54 -7.30 -15.72
C LEU A 133 7.60 -6.58 -16.55
N LYS A 134 7.82 -6.97 -17.81
CA LYS A 134 8.77 -6.29 -18.69
C LYS A 134 8.27 -4.87 -19.00
N GLY A 135 8.99 -3.88 -18.49
CA GLY A 135 8.70 -2.46 -18.69
C GLY A 135 7.82 -1.84 -17.61
N ALA A 136 7.32 -2.63 -16.66
CA ALA A 136 6.62 -2.13 -15.48
C ALA A 136 7.51 -1.20 -14.64
N LYS A 137 6.89 -0.32 -13.85
CA LYS A 137 7.62 0.61 -12.95
C LYS A 137 7.59 0.15 -11.50
N LEU A 138 6.65 -0.71 -11.14
CA LEU A 138 6.53 -1.31 -9.81
C LEU A 138 5.73 -2.62 -9.91
N MET A 139 6.17 -3.64 -9.17
CA MET A 139 5.36 -4.83 -8.88
C MET A 139 4.89 -4.80 -7.43
N TYR A 140 3.67 -5.24 -7.16
CA TYR A 140 3.17 -5.49 -5.81
C TYR A 140 2.90 -6.97 -5.59
N VAL A 141 3.27 -7.45 -4.40
CA VAL A 141 2.94 -8.77 -3.86
C VAL A 141 2.68 -8.64 -2.36
N ASP A 142 1.90 -9.56 -1.80
CA ASP A 142 1.78 -9.74 -0.36
C ASP A 142 2.20 -11.16 0.05
N TRP A 143 2.51 -11.31 1.34
CA TRP A 143 3.05 -12.55 1.90
C TRP A 143 2.01 -13.67 2.06
N TYR A 144 0.72 -13.39 1.94
CA TYR A 144 -0.33 -14.40 2.14
C TYR A 144 -0.33 -15.46 1.03
N ASP A 145 0.23 -15.14 -0.15
CA ASP A 145 0.38 -16.06 -1.28
C ASP A 145 1.59 -17.01 -1.15
N GLY A 146 2.34 -16.92 -0.04
CA GLY A 146 3.41 -17.87 0.28
C GLY A 146 4.49 -17.95 -0.80
N ASP A 147 4.94 -19.16 -1.12
CA ASP A 147 6.10 -19.37 -2.00
C ASP A 147 5.79 -19.07 -3.47
N HIS A 148 4.51 -18.98 -3.82
CA HIS A 148 4.02 -18.73 -5.18
C HIS A 148 4.40 -17.34 -5.72
N ILE A 149 4.72 -16.39 -4.83
CA ILE A 149 5.17 -15.05 -5.24
C ILE A 149 6.66 -15.01 -5.64
N ILE A 150 7.46 -16.00 -5.22
CA ILE A 150 8.94 -15.96 -5.38
C ILE A 150 9.34 -15.86 -6.84
N ARG A 151 8.67 -16.63 -7.71
CA ARG A 151 8.95 -16.64 -9.16
C ARG A 151 8.73 -15.26 -9.77
N ALA A 152 7.62 -14.59 -9.43
CA ALA A 152 7.30 -13.25 -9.91
C ALA A 152 8.26 -12.20 -9.35
N MET A 153 8.62 -12.29 -8.05
CA MET A 153 9.61 -11.38 -7.44
C MET A 153 10.98 -11.49 -8.12
N ASN A 154 11.44 -12.70 -8.43
CA ASN A 154 12.70 -12.91 -9.14
C ASN A 154 12.65 -12.35 -10.57
N GLU A 155 11.52 -12.53 -11.26
CA GLU A 155 11.32 -12.01 -12.62
C GLU A 155 11.27 -10.48 -12.66
N ALA A 156 10.58 -9.85 -11.71
CA ALA A 156 10.58 -8.39 -11.53
C ALA A 156 12.02 -7.87 -11.35
N ARG A 157 12.82 -8.52 -10.49
CA ARG A 157 14.24 -8.17 -10.29
C ARG A 157 15.07 -8.34 -11.54
N ARG A 158 14.88 -9.41 -12.31
CA ARG A 158 15.56 -9.64 -13.60
C ARG A 158 15.30 -8.49 -14.59
N HIS A 159 14.13 -7.87 -14.50
CA HIS A 159 13.73 -6.71 -15.29
C HIS A 159 14.01 -5.35 -14.63
N ASN A 160 14.71 -5.31 -13.48
CA ASN A 160 14.94 -4.10 -12.68
C ASN A 160 13.64 -3.37 -12.26
N VAL A 161 12.55 -4.12 -12.10
CA VAL A 161 11.29 -3.62 -11.56
C VAL A 161 11.34 -3.67 -10.04
N PRO A 162 11.22 -2.54 -9.34
CA PRO A 162 11.15 -2.55 -7.87
C PRO A 162 9.92 -3.32 -7.40
N VAL A 163 10.12 -4.10 -6.33
CA VAL A 163 9.06 -4.91 -5.72
C VAL A 163 8.59 -4.24 -4.43
N PHE A 164 7.30 -3.97 -4.34
CA PHE A 164 6.59 -3.61 -3.12
C PHE A 164 6.03 -4.90 -2.51
N LEU A 165 6.49 -5.23 -1.30
CA LEU A 165 6.03 -6.40 -0.55
C LEU A 165 5.23 -5.94 0.67
N ASN A 166 3.98 -6.40 0.82
CA ASN A 166 3.24 -6.27 2.07
C ASN A 166 3.47 -7.52 2.92
N LEU A 167 4.25 -7.38 4.00
CA LEU A 167 4.52 -8.46 4.96
C LEU A 167 3.52 -8.49 6.11
N GLU A 168 2.76 -7.43 6.34
CA GLU A 168 1.91 -7.27 7.54
C GLU A 168 2.60 -7.78 8.82
N HIS A 169 2.05 -8.81 9.48
CA HIS A 169 2.63 -9.45 10.67
C HIS A 169 3.67 -10.53 10.35
N GLY A 170 3.80 -10.96 9.09
CA GLY A 170 4.82 -11.90 8.61
C GLY A 170 6.25 -11.43 8.86
N HIS A 171 6.45 -10.12 9.04
CA HIS A 171 7.73 -9.58 9.51
C HIS A 171 8.13 -10.09 10.90
N ASN A 172 7.28 -10.76 11.67
CA ASN A 172 7.64 -11.37 12.96
C ASN A 172 8.39 -12.69 12.77
N ASP A 173 8.18 -13.39 11.66
CA ASP A 173 8.79 -14.68 11.37
C ASP A 173 10.14 -14.49 10.63
N PRO A 174 11.26 -14.94 11.21
CA PRO A 174 12.57 -14.90 10.54
C PRO A 174 12.62 -15.67 9.21
N ALA A 175 11.92 -16.80 9.08
CA ALA A 175 11.93 -17.61 7.87
C ALA A 175 11.21 -16.88 6.71
N ILE A 176 10.08 -16.22 6.99
CA ILE A 176 9.37 -15.36 6.03
C ILE A 176 10.26 -14.19 5.60
N MET A 177 10.96 -13.56 6.54
CA MET A 177 11.88 -12.47 6.26
C MET A 177 13.05 -12.91 5.38
N GLU A 178 13.71 -14.02 5.70
CA GLU A 178 14.80 -14.60 4.91
C GLU A 178 14.34 -14.92 3.48
N LYS A 179 13.13 -15.47 3.37
CA LYS A 179 12.54 -15.85 2.10
C LYS A 179 12.22 -14.66 1.20
N PHE A 180 11.67 -13.57 1.72
CA PHE A 180 11.12 -12.50 0.86
C PHE A 180 11.89 -11.18 0.88
N ALA A 181 12.53 -10.81 1.99
CA ALA A 181 13.04 -9.44 2.16
C ALA A 181 14.13 -9.08 1.13
N SER A 182 15.06 -9.99 0.84
CA SER A 182 16.13 -9.77 -0.15
C SER A 182 15.62 -9.59 -1.59
N ARG A 183 14.33 -9.88 -1.82
CA ARG A 183 13.67 -9.77 -3.13
C ARG A 183 12.82 -8.50 -3.25
N ALA A 184 12.62 -7.77 -2.15
CA ALA A 184 11.79 -6.57 -2.10
C ALA A 184 12.63 -5.29 -2.04
N THR A 185 12.13 -4.23 -2.68
CA THR A 185 12.72 -2.88 -2.60
C THR A 185 12.01 -2.04 -1.54
N ILE A 186 10.68 -2.13 -1.52
CA ILE A 186 9.79 -1.44 -0.60
C ILE A 186 9.08 -2.52 0.20
N CYS A 187 9.02 -2.40 1.52
CA CYS A 187 8.31 -3.35 2.37
C CYS A 187 7.36 -2.61 3.31
N GLN A 188 6.10 -3.03 3.30
CA GLN A 188 5.11 -2.63 4.29
C GLN A 188 4.99 -3.69 5.38
N ALA A 189 4.94 -3.25 6.63
CA ALA A 189 4.66 -4.06 7.80
C ALA A 189 3.70 -3.32 8.73
N VAL A 190 3.13 -4.04 9.69
CA VAL A 190 2.26 -3.48 10.74
C VAL A 190 2.93 -3.60 12.10
N THR A 191 2.57 -2.71 13.03
CA THR A 191 2.83 -2.92 14.46
C THR A 191 1.56 -2.60 15.23
N ASP A 192 1.22 -3.44 16.21
CA ASP A 192 -0.05 -3.32 16.91
C ASP A 192 -0.16 -2.05 17.74
N ALA A 193 -1.37 -1.47 17.71
CA ALA A 193 -1.75 -0.36 18.58
C ALA A 193 -1.72 -0.74 20.07
N ALA A 194 -1.92 -2.02 20.43
CA ALA A 194 -1.80 -2.45 21.83
C ALA A 194 -0.35 -2.38 22.37
N GLN A 195 0.66 -2.23 21.50
CA GLN A 195 2.06 -1.98 21.90
C GLN A 195 2.42 -0.48 21.98
N ILE A 196 1.42 0.41 21.85
CA ILE A 196 1.59 1.87 21.91
C ILE A 196 2.14 2.29 23.29
N GLY A 197 3.32 2.90 23.26
CA GLY A 197 3.99 3.47 24.45
C GLY A 197 5.52 3.41 24.36
N LYS A 198 6.07 2.45 23.61
CA LYS A 198 7.51 2.35 23.33
C LYS A 198 7.77 2.76 21.88
N LYS A 199 8.29 3.96 21.64
CA LYS A 199 8.89 4.34 20.33
C LYS A 199 9.79 3.22 19.76
N GLY A 200 10.38 2.39 20.62
CA GLY A 200 11.18 1.23 20.25
C GLY A 200 10.49 0.21 19.33
N ALA A 201 9.17 -0.01 19.39
CA ALA A 201 8.53 -1.07 18.60
C ALA A 201 8.61 -0.80 17.08
N MET A 202 8.09 0.36 16.62
CA MET A 202 8.15 0.75 15.21
C MET A 202 9.60 0.88 14.70
N LEU A 203 10.51 1.38 15.54
CA LEU A 203 11.92 1.54 15.22
C LEU A 203 12.63 0.19 15.09
N SER A 204 12.25 -0.79 15.93
CA SER A 204 12.75 -2.15 15.87
C SER A 204 12.34 -2.85 14.58
N VAL A 205 11.06 -2.74 14.20
CA VAL A 205 10.54 -3.27 12.93
C VAL A 205 11.27 -2.63 11.74
N ALA A 206 11.39 -1.30 11.72
CA ALA A 206 12.13 -0.60 10.67
C ALA A 206 13.58 -1.11 10.56
N LYS A 207 14.30 -1.19 11.69
CA LYS A 207 15.68 -1.68 11.74
C LYS A 207 15.79 -3.14 11.27
N LYS A 208 14.83 -4.00 11.60
CA LYS A 208 14.77 -5.38 11.13
C LYS A 208 14.64 -5.44 9.60
N LEU A 209 13.73 -4.66 9.02
CA LEU A 209 13.53 -4.59 7.57
C LEU A 209 14.78 -4.05 6.84
N LEU A 210 15.36 -2.95 7.33
CA LEU A 210 16.57 -2.34 6.75
C LEU A 210 17.77 -3.31 6.79
N LYS A 211 17.97 -4.02 7.91
CA LYS A 211 19.02 -5.05 8.04
C LYS A 211 18.83 -6.21 7.05
N ALA A 212 17.59 -6.49 6.64
CA ALA A 212 17.29 -7.52 5.65
C ALA A 212 17.46 -7.02 4.20
N GLY A 213 17.94 -5.79 3.99
CA GLY A 213 18.22 -5.22 2.67
C GLY A 213 17.09 -4.41 2.05
N ILE A 214 15.97 -4.21 2.77
CA ILE A 214 14.86 -3.35 2.31
C ILE A 214 15.32 -1.90 2.26
N LYS A 215 15.09 -1.22 1.13
CA LYS A 215 15.47 0.19 0.95
C LYS A 215 14.43 1.17 1.50
N THR A 216 13.17 0.78 1.49
CA THR A 216 12.07 1.61 2.01
C THR A 216 11.18 0.77 2.91
N ALA A 217 11.28 1.00 4.22
CA ALA A 217 10.51 0.31 5.24
C ALA A 217 9.31 1.17 5.65
N ILE A 218 8.10 0.67 5.44
CA ILE A 218 6.83 1.31 5.78
C ILE A 218 6.22 0.56 6.97
N ILE A 219 5.96 1.26 8.07
CA ILE A 219 5.42 0.71 9.30
C ILE A 219 4.10 1.41 9.59
N THR A 220 3.01 0.72 9.27
CA THR A 220 1.65 1.22 9.51
C THR A 220 1.18 0.85 10.92
N MET A 221 0.37 1.72 11.51
CA MET A 221 -0.12 1.60 12.90
C MET A 221 -1.60 1.99 13.01
N ALA A 222 -2.40 1.62 12.00
CA ALA A 222 -3.82 1.94 11.91
C ALA A 222 -4.12 3.42 12.25
N SER A 223 -4.94 3.69 13.27
CA SER A 223 -5.34 5.03 13.72
C SER A 223 -4.20 5.92 14.23
N GLN A 224 -2.99 5.37 14.42
CA GLN A 224 -1.81 6.16 14.77
C GLN A 224 -1.04 6.67 13.53
N GLY A 225 -1.41 6.25 12.32
CA GLY A 225 -0.75 6.63 11.07
C GLY A 225 0.42 5.72 10.68
N CYS A 226 1.45 6.27 10.04
CA CYS A 226 2.58 5.51 9.50
C CYS A 226 3.93 6.12 9.85
N MET A 227 4.96 5.29 10.00
CA MET A 227 6.36 5.70 9.96
C MET A 227 7.00 5.08 8.72
N VAL A 228 7.76 5.85 7.96
CA VAL A 228 8.52 5.34 6.81
C VAL A 228 9.97 5.73 6.93
N VAL A 229 10.86 4.76 6.68
CA VAL A 229 12.30 4.95 6.63
C VAL A 229 12.77 4.66 5.21
N GLN A 230 13.48 5.61 4.60
CA GLN A 230 14.12 5.46 3.30
C GLN A 230 15.49 6.13 3.37
N ASP A 231 16.54 5.35 3.12
CA ASP A 231 17.93 5.78 3.33
C ASP A 231 18.10 6.38 4.75
N ASP A 232 18.57 7.63 4.84
CA ASP A 232 18.72 8.37 6.10
C ASP A 232 17.45 9.15 6.51
N GLU A 233 16.44 9.22 5.63
CA GLU A 233 15.22 10.00 5.86
C GLU A 233 14.17 9.16 6.58
N ILE A 234 13.59 9.72 7.63
CA ILE A 234 12.45 9.12 8.33
C ILE A 234 11.34 10.15 8.48
N VAL A 235 10.13 9.73 8.10
CA VAL A 235 8.92 10.51 8.30
C VAL A 235 7.93 9.72 9.14
N ARG A 236 7.39 10.35 10.17
CA ARG A 236 6.26 9.85 10.95
C ARG A 236 5.07 10.76 10.70
N ILE A 237 4.06 10.23 10.04
CA ILE A 237 2.80 10.94 9.77
C ILE A 237 1.70 10.34 10.63
N TYR A 238 0.94 11.20 11.30
CA TYR A 238 -0.17 10.79 12.15
C TYR A 238 -1.47 10.77 11.35
N ALA A 239 -2.28 9.74 11.56
CA ALA A 239 -3.61 9.68 10.97
C ALA A 239 -4.53 10.74 11.61
N PRO A 240 -5.46 11.32 10.83
CA PRO A 240 -6.49 12.19 11.38
C PRO A 240 -7.49 11.38 12.20
N LYS A 241 -8.20 12.05 13.12
CA LYS A 241 -9.37 11.44 13.76
C LYS A 241 -10.52 11.43 12.76
N VAL A 242 -11.07 10.26 12.50
CA VAL A 242 -12.22 10.07 11.60
C VAL A 242 -13.24 9.14 12.25
N LYS A 243 -14.51 9.26 11.85
CA LYS A 243 -15.55 8.28 12.19
C LYS A 243 -15.45 7.12 11.21
N ALA A 244 -14.84 6.02 11.64
CA ALA A 244 -14.71 4.83 10.81
C ALA A 244 -16.08 4.14 10.62
N VAL A 245 -16.31 3.68 9.40
CA VAL A 245 -17.50 2.95 8.94
C VAL A 245 -17.08 1.57 8.41
N ASP A 246 -15.98 1.48 7.65
CA ASP A 246 -15.52 0.21 7.07
C ASP A 246 -13.99 0.16 6.90
N GLY A 247 -13.33 -0.68 7.69
CA GLY A 247 -11.89 -0.93 7.63
C GLY A 247 -11.42 -1.85 6.47
N SER A 248 -12.32 -2.44 5.70
CA SER A 248 -12.01 -3.44 4.65
C SER A 248 -11.17 -2.85 3.53
N GLY A 249 -9.96 -3.34 3.29
CA GLY A 249 -9.09 -2.80 2.23
C GLY A 249 -8.36 -1.50 2.58
N ALA A 250 -8.42 -1.01 3.82
CA ALA A 250 -7.71 0.20 4.24
C ALA A 250 -6.18 0.12 4.03
N GLY A 251 -5.58 -1.07 4.24
CA GLY A 251 -4.16 -1.34 4.00
C GLY A 251 -3.80 -1.31 2.51
N ALA A 252 -4.60 -1.95 1.66
CA ALA A 252 -4.48 -1.85 0.21
C ALA A 252 -4.65 -0.41 -0.28
N THR A 253 -5.60 0.37 0.25
CA THR A 253 -5.78 1.78 -0.08
C THR A 253 -4.59 2.64 0.34
N PHE A 254 -4.02 2.38 1.53
CA PHE A 254 -2.76 3.02 1.93
C PHE A 254 -1.65 2.71 0.92
N SER A 255 -1.47 1.43 0.58
CA SER A 255 -0.48 0.97 -0.40
C SER A 255 -0.69 1.64 -1.75
N SER A 256 -1.95 1.72 -2.20
CA SER A 256 -2.35 2.42 -3.42
C SER A 256 -1.88 3.87 -3.41
N GLY A 257 -2.14 4.60 -2.31
CA GLY A 257 -1.76 6.01 -2.20
C GLY A 257 -0.24 6.21 -2.18
N PHE A 258 0.49 5.33 -1.49
CA PHE A 258 1.95 5.36 -1.50
C PHE A 258 2.50 5.09 -2.90
N ILE A 259 1.99 4.05 -3.57
CA ILE A 259 2.39 3.66 -4.93
C ILE A 259 2.07 4.77 -5.93
N TYR A 260 0.88 5.38 -5.84
CA TYR A 260 0.50 6.51 -6.68
C TYR A 260 1.52 7.65 -6.58
N ALA A 261 1.84 8.08 -5.35
CA ALA A 261 2.79 9.16 -5.12
C ALA A 261 4.23 8.79 -5.54
N HIS A 262 4.64 7.53 -5.30
CA HIS A 262 5.92 6.99 -5.73
C HIS A 262 6.07 7.04 -7.26
N LEU A 263 5.06 6.58 -8.00
CA LEU A 263 5.04 6.62 -9.47
C LEU A 263 5.00 8.06 -10.01
N LYS A 264 4.41 9.00 -9.26
CA LYS A 264 4.45 10.44 -9.55
C LYS A 264 5.74 11.12 -9.09
N LYS A 265 6.70 10.37 -8.51
CA LYS A 265 7.99 10.87 -8.01
C LYS A 265 7.87 11.97 -6.96
N TRP A 266 6.86 11.89 -6.10
CA TRP A 266 6.70 12.82 -4.99
C TRP A 266 7.75 12.57 -3.90
N SER A 267 7.94 13.53 -2.99
CA SER A 267 8.80 13.32 -1.83
C SER A 267 8.26 12.21 -0.92
N LEU A 268 9.13 11.65 -0.07
CA LEU A 268 8.73 10.62 0.90
C LEU A 268 7.58 11.11 1.78
N GLU A 269 7.69 12.32 2.33
CA GLU A 269 6.65 12.93 3.15
C GLU A 269 5.31 13.07 2.40
N GLU A 270 5.33 13.61 1.19
CA GLU A 270 4.10 13.76 0.38
C GLU A 270 3.46 12.41 0.09
N SER A 271 4.29 11.39 -0.18
CA SER A 271 3.82 10.03 -0.45
C SER A 271 3.11 9.42 0.75
N VAL A 272 3.68 9.54 1.94
CA VAL A 272 3.08 9.00 3.17
C VAL A 272 1.84 9.80 3.58
N ARG A 273 1.85 11.12 3.43
CA ARG A 273 0.67 11.95 3.69
C ARG A 273 -0.51 11.57 2.80
N PHE A 274 -0.25 11.38 1.50
CA PHE A 274 -1.28 10.98 0.55
C PHE A 274 -1.81 9.57 0.85
N ALA A 275 -0.93 8.62 1.16
CA ALA A 275 -1.30 7.26 1.55
C ALA A 275 -2.22 7.23 2.78
N ILE A 276 -1.86 7.95 3.84
CA ILE A 276 -2.68 8.04 5.06
C ILE A 276 -4.00 8.74 4.76
N ALA A 277 -4.00 9.85 4.03
CA ALA A 277 -5.23 10.56 3.71
C ALA A 277 -6.19 9.69 2.88
N ALA A 278 -5.68 8.94 1.89
CA ALA A 278 -6.49 8.04 1.07
C ALA A 278 -7.15 6.95 1.93
N ALA A 279 -6.38 6.28 2.79
CA ALA A 279 -6.90 5.27 3.69
C ALA A 279 -7.88 5.85 4.72
N SER A 280 -7.59 7.04 5.25
CA SER A 280 -8.43 7.71 6.26
C SER A 280 -9.78 8.13 5.68
N LEU A 281 -9.82 8.60 4.43
CA LEU A 281 -11.07 8.90 3.74
C LEU A 281 -11.82 7.60 3.43
N LYS A 282 -11.13 6.59 2.89
CA LYS A 282 -11.74 5.30 2.56
C LYS A 282 -12.50 4.71 3.74
N VAL A 283 -11.92 4.71 4.93
CA VAL A 283 -12.58 4.07 6.09
C VAL A 283 -13.85 4.79 6.54
N THR A 284 -14.14 6.00 6.06
CA THR A 284 -15.38 6.73 6.38
C THR A 284 -16.58 6.29 5.56
N HIS A 285 -16.39 5.43 4.55
CA HIS A 285 -17.45 4.93 3.66
C HIS A 285 -17.35 3.42 3.52
N SER A 286 -18.50 2.76 3.34
CA SER A 286 -18.55 1.33 3.07
C SER A 286 -18.01 1.03 1.66
N GLY A 287 -17.23 -0.04 1.54
CA GLY A 287 -16.74 -0.54 0.26
C GLY A 287 -15.40 0.02 -0.17
N LEU A 288 -15.10 -0.12 -1.47
CA LEU A 288 -13.79 0.16 -2.06
C LEU A 288 -13.78 1.31 -3.08
N LYS A 289 -14.87 2.07 -3.19
CA LYS A 289 -14.92 3.24 -4.06
C LYS A 289 -13.96 4.33 -3.55
N MET A 290 -13.16 4.90 -4.44
CA MET A 290 -12.13 5.85 -4.05
C MET A 290 -12.51 7.32 -4.24
N PHE A 291 -11.92 8.15 -3.38
CA PHE A 291 -12.08 9.60 -3.40
C PHE A 291 -11.23 10.25 -4.50
N PRO A 292 -11.66 11.41 -5.04
CA PRO A 292 -10.86 12.17 -6.00
C PRO A 292 -9.50 12.56 -5.42
N VAL A 293 -8.45 12.52 -6.25
CA VAL A 293 -7.08 12.90 -5.88
C VAL A 293 -7.02 14.29 -5.22
N LYS A 294 -7.86 15.23 -5.65
CA LYS A 294 -7.93 16.58 -5.08
C LYS A 294 -8.33 16.56 -3.61
N GLU A 295 -9.34 15.77 -3.25
CA GLU A 295 -9.84 15.66 -1.88
C GLU A 295 -8.83 14.97 -0.97
N ILE A 296 -8.20 13.89 -1.46
CA ILE A 296 -7.11 13.21 -0.76
C ILE A 296 -5.96 14.18 -0.48
N LYS A 297 -5.58 15.02 -1.45
CA LYS A 297 -4.53 16.04 -1.28
C LYS A 297 -4.93 17.10 -0.24
N THR A 298 -6.18 17.52 -0.23
CA THR A 298 -6.69 18.48 0.78
C THR A 298 -6.49 17.93 2.18
N LEU A 299 -6.94 16.70 2.45
CA LEU A 299 -6.72 16.06 3.75
C LEU A 299 -5.23 15.81 4.03
N ALA A 300 -4.46 15.34 3.05
CA ALA A 300 -3.03 15.08 3.19
C ALA A 300 -2.23 16.32 3.65
N SER A 301 -2.66 17.51 3.24
CA SER A 301 -2.02 18.77 3.60
C SER A 301 -2.16 19.14 5.09
N THR A 302 -3.20 18.63 5.77
CA THR A 302 -3.49 18.95 7.18
C THR A 302 -2.80 18.00 8.16
N LEU A 303 -2.27 16.87 7.68
CA LEU A 303 -1.71 15.84 8.56
C LEU A 303 -0.48 16.34 9.33
N ARG A 304 -0.30 15.87 10.55
CA ARG A 304 0.91 16.18 11.33
C ARG A 304 2.07 15.28 10.88
N VAL A 305 3.27 15.86 10.80
CA VAL A 305 4.52 15.16 10.48
C VAL A 305 5.59 15.40 11.54
N ASP A 306 6.22 14.33 11.98
CA ASP A 306 7.51 14.38 12.66
C ASP A 306 8.59 13.87 11.70
N ARG A 307 9.74 14.56 11.66
CA ARG A 307 10.89 14.20 10.82
C ARG A 307 12.03 13.72 11.70
N MET A 308 12.60 12.60 11.33
CA MET A 308 13.70 11.96 12.04
C MET A 308 14.81 11.59 11.04
N VAL A 309 16.01 11.33 11.56
CA VAL A 309 17.14 10.78 10.80
C VAL A 309 17.63 9.49 11.44
N TYR A 310 18.07 8.54 10.61
CA TYR A 310 18.71 7.31 11.06
C TYR A 310 20.21 7.41 10.82
N ARG A 311 21.02 7.35 11.89
CA ARG A 311 22.49 7.35 11.81
C ARG A 311 23.08 6.52 12.92
N ASP A 312 24.21 5.86 12.66
CA ASP A 312 24.92 5.03 13.64
C ASP A 312 24.00 4.06 14.39
N ASN A 313 23.06 3.47 13.65
CA ASN A 313 22.08 2.52 14.19
C ASN A 313 21.12 3.11 15.25
N ARG A 314 20.97 4.45 15.28
CA ARG A 314 20.14 5.23 16.20
C ARG A 314 19.22 6.21 15.46
N PHE A 315 18.12 6.57 16.11
CA PHE A 315 17.08 7.46 15.59
C PHE A 315 17.11 8.81 16.27
N PHE A 316 17.05 9.90 15.50
CA PHE A 316 17.10 11.25 16.04
C PHE A 316 15.96 12.12 15.51
N GLU A 317 15.20 12.76 16.42
CA GLU A 317 14.19 13.76 16.06
C GLU A 317 14.84 15.08 15.69
N ILE A 318 14.60 15.55 14.46
CA ILE A 318 15.22 16.77 13.93
C ILE A 318 14.84 17.99 14.79
N ASN A 319 13.56 18.11 15.18
CA ASN A 319 13.09 19.25 15.97
C ASN A 319 13.73 19.30 17.36
N LYS A 320 14.01 18.16 17.99
CA LYS A 320 14.70 18.08 19.29
C LYS A 320 16.19 18.38 19.18
N LEU A 321 16.82 17.92 18.10
CA LEU A 321 18.22 18.22 17.81
C LEU A 321 18.46 19.72 17.56
N ILE A 322 17.51 20.40 16.90
CA ILE A 322 17.60 21.85 16.66
C ILE A 322 17.42 22.66 17.96
N SER A 323 16.62 22.16 18.91
CA SER A 323 16.41 22.81 20.22
C SER A 323 17.52 22.58 21.24
N GLN A 324 18.41 21.60 21.03
CA GLN A 324 19.55 21.35 21.92
C GLN A 324 20.77 22.16 21.46
N ALA A 325 21.38 22.90 22.40
CA ALA A 325 22.42 23.89 22.14
C ALA A 325 23.65 23.31 21.41
N GLN A 326 24.27 24.17 20.60
CA GLN A 326 25.37 23.87 19.69
C GLN A 326 26.56 23.23 20.41
N GLY A 327 26.99 22.04 19.95
CA GLY A 327 28.24 21.45 20.45
C GLY A 327 28.66 20.15 19.77
N SER A 328 27.73 19.28 19.37
CA SER A 328 28.13 18.00 18.76
C SER A 328 28.20 18.07 17.21
N PRO A 329 29.18 17.39 16.58
CA PRO A 329 29.24 17.21 15.12
C PRO A 329 27.93 16.66 14.53
N LEU A 330 27.28 15.74 15.26
CA LEU A 330 25.98 15.16 14.94
C LEU A 330 24.86 16.21 14.81
N VAL A 331 24.82 17.23 15.69
CA VAL A 331 23.81 18.30 15.61
C VAL A 331 24.07 19.21 14.41
N ARG A 332 25.33 19.56 14.12
CA ARG A 332 25.69 20.38 12.95
C ARG A 332 25.37 19.68 11.64
N GLU A 333 25.69 18.38 11.53
CA GLU A 333 25.37 17.60 10.33
C GLU A 333 23.87 17.35 10.18
N SER A 334 23.16 17.05 11.26
CA SER A 334 21.70 16.90 11.24
C SER A 334 21.00 18.20 10.86
N LYS A 335 21.53 19.36 11.28
CA LYS A 335 21.02 20.68 10.90
C LYS A 335 21.27 20.97 9.41
N LYS A 336 22.49 20.72 8.90
CA LYS A 336 22.79 20.82 7.45
C LYS A 336 21.92 19.88 6.61
N PHE A 337 21.67 18.66 7.10
CA PHE A 337 20.81 17.69 6.43
C PHE A 337 19.33 18.11 6.46
N ALA A 338 18.83 18.60 7.60
CA ALA A 338 17.50 19.17 7.74
C ALA A 338 17.30 20.39 6.83
N GLU A 339 18.28 21.29 6.75
CA GLU A 339 18.28 22.43 5.84
C GLU A 339 18.30 21.98 4.36
N LYS A 340 19.01 20.91 4.02
CA LYS A 340 19.02 20.30 2.67
C LYS A 340 17.67 19.64 2.31
N LEU A 341 17.05 18.93 3.26
CA LEU A 341 15.70 18.35 3.11
C LEU A 341 14.62 19.42 2.97
N LEU A 342 14.70 20.48 3.78
CA LEU A 342 13.75 21.61 3.75
C LEU A 342 13.95 22.50 2.51
N SER A 343 15.18 22.66 2.01
CA SER A 343 15.45 23.46 0.81
C SER A 343 15.05 22.78 -0.51
N LYS A 344 15.02 21.44 -0.57
CA LYS A 344 14.42 20.67 -1.68
C LYS A 344 12.91 20.94 -1.85
N LYS A 345 12.23 21.59 -0.89
CA LYS A 345 10.81 21.94 -0.95
C LYS A 345 10.48 23.29 -1.60
N LYS A 346 11.46 24.10 -2.03
CA LYS A 346 11.14 25.33 -2.77
C LYS A 346 10.83 24.98 -4.24
N PRO A 347 9.62 25.24 -4.74
CA PRO A 347 9.33 25.05 -6.16
C PRO A 347 10.23 25.97 -6.99
N GLN A 348 10.82 25.44 -8.06
CA GLN A 348 11.64 26.18 -9.04
C GLN A 348 10.86 27.24 -9.84
N ASN A 349 9.63 27.59 -9.46
CA ASN A 349 8.84 28.62 -10.14
C ASN A 349 8.96 29.98 -9.47
N ARG A 350 10.15 30.59 -9.56
CA ARG A 350 10.32 32.05 -9.50
C ARG A 350 11.50 32.49 -10.36
N ARG A 351 11.36 32.40 -11.68
CA ARG A 351 12.07 33.27 -12.65
C ARG A 351 11.54 33.04 -14.06
N LYS A 352 10.62 33.93 -14.48
CA LYS A 352 10.38 34.47 -15.85
C LYS A 352 8.89 34.79 -16.07
N ILE A 353 8.38 35.79 -15.36
CA ILE A 353 7.31 36.67 -15.90
C ILE A 353 7.63 38.08 -15.40
N LYS A 354 8.53 38.76 -16.10
CA LYS A 354 8.63 40.23 -16.16
C LYS A 354 9.46 40.55 -17.40
N LYS A 355 8.76 40.76 -18.52
CA LYS A 355 9.07 41.66 -19.65
C LYS A 355 8.36 41.17 -20.92
N SER A 356 7.15 41.69 -21.16
CA SER A 356 6.66 42.13 -22.47
C SER A 356 5.22 42.66 -22.30
N MET A 357 5.08 43.76 -21.58
CA MET A 357 4.11 44.78 -21.96
C MET A 357 4.96 45.93 -22.48
N VAL A 358 4.83 46.18 -23.79
CA VAL A 358 5.23 47.31 -24.65
C VAL A 358 5.67 46.68 -25.98
N GLY A 359 4.85 46.89 -27.01
CA GLY A 359 5.01 46.35 -28.37
C GLY A 359 3.65 45.93 -28.89
#